data_AF-A0A962XXN1-F1
#
_entry.id   AF-A0A962XXN1-F1
#
_cell.length_a   1.000
_cell.length_b   1.000
_cell.length_c   1.000
_cell.angle_alpha   90.00
_cell.angle_beta   90.00
_cell.angle_gamma   90.00
#
_symmetry.space_group_name_H-M   'P 1'
#
loop_
_entity.id
_entity.type
_entity.pdbx_description
1 polymer ?
#
loop_
_entity_poly.entity_id
_entity_poly.type
_entity_poly.pdbx_seq_one_letter_code
_entity_poly.pdbx_strand_id
1 'polypeptide(L)'
;MLYSDPTTRRKFVVCCANFTTSLLCSIGPVNKALCANEMSNQSLKDRIEKSIEQFRAGKLSIKDLKNSIEINGQALEMMPYELIKELDEIEYKLTVSQFTDEEECFPNIEGVLIFIKSWLTKVPIENV
;
A
#
# COMPACT_ATOMS: atom_id res chain seq x y z
N MET A 1 3.49 -34.11 -32.43
CA MET A 1 4.72 -33.36 -32.81
C MET A 1 4.26 -32.16 -33.64
N LEU A 2 4.23 -30.97 -33.01
CA LEU A 2 5.17 -29.87 -33.25
C LEU A 2 4.79 -29.06 -34.52
N TYR A 3 4.18 -27.88 -34.36
CA TYR A 3 4.91 -26.62 -34.43
C TYR A 3 4.00 -25.38 -34.24
N SER A 4 4.60 -24.37 -33.64
CA SER A 4 4.09 -23.11 -33.12
C SER A 4 3.64 -22.07 -34.15
N ASP A 5 2.79 -21.13 -33.69
CA ASP A 5 2.60 -19.73 -34.14
C ASP A 5 3.92 -19.03 -34.58
N PRO A 6 3.97 -17.95 -35.41
CA PRO A 6 3.51 -16.61 -34.95
C PRO A 6 3.15 -15.51 -36.02
N THR A 7 2.32 -14.54 -35.58
CA THR A 7 2.38 -13.06 -35.83
C THR A 7 2.07 -12.35 -37.18
N THR A 8 1.11 -11.41 -37.07
CA THR A 8 1.15 -9.99 -37.51
C THR A 8 0.75 -9.60 -38.95
N ARG A 9 -0.42 -8.95 -39.09
CA ARG A 9 -0.49 -7.60 -39.70
C ARG A 9 -1.78 -6.83 -39.39
N ARG A 10 -1.55 -5.63 -38.84
CA ARG A 10 -2.43 -4.51 -38.52
C ARG A 10 -3.42 -4.13 -39.62
N LYS A 11 -4.64 -3.72 -39.24
CA LYS A 11 -5.33 -2.55 -39.81
C LYS A 11 -6.01 -1.75 -38.69
N PHE A 12 -5.52 -0.53 -38.51
CA PHE A 12 -6.19 0.57 -37.81
C PHE A 12 -7.43 0.97 -38.62
N VAL A 13 -8.57 1.18 -37.96
CA VAL A 13 -9.53 2.22 -38.36
C VAL A 13 -10.03 2.92 -37.10
N VAL A 14 -9.69 4.20 -37.05
CA VAL A 14 -10.18 5.22 -36.13
C VAL A 14 -11.62 5.56 -36.50
N CYS A 15 -12.52 5.66 -35.51
CA CYS A 15 -13.67 6.55 -35.60
C CYS A 15 -13.94 7.13 -34.20
N CYS A 16 -13.59 8.40 -34.05
CA CYS A 16 -14.05 9.26 -32.96
C CYS A 16 -15.47 9.77 -33.27
N ALA A 17 -16.23 10.03 -32.19
CA ALA A 17 -17.14 11.17 -31.99
C ALA A 17 -18.57 10.79 -31.50
N ASN A 18 -18.69 10.82 -30.16
CA ASN A 18 -19.62 11.64 -29.38
C ASN A 18 -21.14 11.47 -29.56
N PHE A 19 -21.78 10.78 -28.60
CA PHE A 19 -23.04 11.28 -28.02
C PHE A 19 -23.28 10.74 -26.59
N THR A 20 -22.85 11.56 -25.62
CA THR A 20 -23.47 11.89 -24.32
C THR A 20 -24.09 10.82 -23.40
N THR A 21 -23.51 10.79 -22.19
CA THR A 21 -24.14 10.69 -20.86
C THR A 21 -24.83 9.39 -20.47
N SER A 22 -24.09 8.52 -19.76
CA SER A 22 -24.37 8.23 -18.35
C SER A 22 -23.40 7.15 -17.84
N LEU A 23 -22.16 7.53 -17.58
CA LEU A 23 -21.25 6.74 -16.76
C LEU A 23 -20.10 7.66 -16.35
N LEU A 24 -20.04 7.98 -15.06
CA LEU A 24 -18.81 7.92 -14.28
C LEU A 24 -19.19 8.26 -12.85
N CYS A 25 -19.00 7.24 -12.01
CA CYS A 25 -18.88 7.38 -10.58
C CYS A 25 -18.17 8.68 -10.23
N SER A 26 -18.76 9.42 -9.32
CA SER A 26 -18.20 10.59 -8.66
C SER A 26 -16.82 10.24 -8.12
N ILE A 27 -15.80 10.47 -8.93
CA ILE A 27 -14.41 10.56 -8.51
C ILE A 27 -14.41 11.81 -7.63
N GLY A 28 -14.42 11.59 -6.31
CA GLY A 28 -14.23 12.66 -5.34
C GLY A 28 -12.97 13.46 -5.69
N PRO A 29 -12.90 14.73 -5.25
CA PRO A 29 -11.82 15.62 -5.62
C PRO A 29 -10.49 14.95 -5.28
N VAL A 30 -9.74 14.59 -6.31
CA VAL A 30 -8.32 14.27 -6.19
C VAL A 30 -7.69 15.58 -5.75
N ASN A 31 -7.60 15.76 -4.44
CA ASN A 31 -6.92 16.89 -3.84
C ASN A 31 -5.48 16.84 -4.31
N LYS A 32 -5.24 17.69 -5.30
CA LYS A 32 -3.96 18.13 -5.83
C LYS A 32 -3.25 18.93 -4.74
N ALA A 33 -2.81 18.25 -3.70
CA ALA A 33 -1.71 18.66 -2.84
C ALA A 33 -0.57 17.69 -3.20
N LEU A 34 0.21 17.93 -4.26
CA LEU A 34 1.35 18.85 -4.22
C LEU A 34 1.73 19.32 -2.81
N CYS A 35 2.21 18.37 -2.00
CA CYS A 35 3.20 18.67 -0.98
C CYS A 35 4.42 17.80 -1.27
N ALA A 36 5.18 18.21 -2.28
CA ALA A 36 6.62 18.09 -2.18
C ALA A 36 7.03 19.03 -1.04
N ASN A 37 7.26 18.49 0.17
CA ASN A 37 8.23 18.99 1.14
C ASN A 37 8.24 18.12 2.39
N GLU A 38 9.47 17.74 2.75
CA GLU A 38 9.94 17.10 3.98
C GLU A 38 9.42 15.67 4.24
N MET A 39 10.37 14.74 4.39
CA MET A 39 10.11 13.41 4.97
C MET A 39 9.80 13.56 6.45
N SER A 40 8.80 14.36 6.81
CA SER A 40 8.37 14.51 8.19
C SER A 40 7.69 13.22 8.62
N ASN A 41 7.78 12.89 9.91
CA ASN A 41 7.11 11.74 10.48
C ASN A 41 5.61 11.70 10.14
N GLN A 42 4.94 12.86 10.05
CA GLN A 42 3.54 12.92 9.64
C GLN A 42 3.32 12.41 8.21
N SER A 43 4.15 12.87 7.25
CA SER A 43 4.05 12.42 5.86
C SER A 43 4.30 10.91 5.70
N LEU A 44 5.18 10.35 6.53
CA LEU A 44 5.50 8.92 6.56
C LEU A 44 4.35 8.10 7.15
N LYS A 45 3.73 8.59 8.23
CA LYS A 45 2.52 7.99 8.81
C LYS A 45 1.38 7.95 7.79
N ASP A 46 1.11 9.06 7.11
CA ASP A 46 0.06 9.13 6.08
C ASP A 46 0.30 8.13 4.93
N ARG A 47 1.57 7.92 4.53
CA ARG A 47 1.93 6.92 3.52
C ARG A 47 1.63 5.50 4.00
N ILE A 48 1.98 5.18 5.24
CA ILE A 48 1.70 3.86 5.83
C ILE A 48 0.19 3.64 5.91
N GLU A 49 -0.59 4.62 6.37
CA GLU A 49 -2.06 4.53 6.42
C GLU A 49 -2.65 4.30 5.03
N LYS A 50 -2.19 5.04 4.03
CA LYS A 50 -2.62 4.87 2.64
C LYS A 50 -2.28 3.47 2.10
N SER A 51 -1.13 2.90 2.46
CA SER A 51 -0.79 1.53 2.07
C SER A 51 -1.72 0.50 2.73
N ILE A 52 -2.11 0.70 3.98
CA ILE A 52 -3.10 -0.16 4.67
C ILE A 52 -4.45 -0.08 3.97
N GLU A 53 -4.91 1.11 3.59
CA GLU A 53 -6.17 1.29 2.86
C GLU A 53 -6.13 0.61 1.48
N GLN A 54 -5.02 0.74 0.76
CA GLN A 54 -4.84 0.07 -0.54
C GLN A 54 -4.80 -1.46 -0.40
N PHE A 55 -4.18 -1.98 0.65
CA PHE A 55 -4.19 -3.41 0.98
C PHE A 55 -5.61 -3.91 1.27
N ARG A 56 -6.36 -3.22 2.13
CA ARG A 56 -7.77 -3.56 2.42
C ARG A 56 -8.68 -3.48 1.18
N ALA A 57 -8.38 -2.58 0.26
CA ALA A 57 -9.08 -2.48 -1.02
C ALA A 57 -8.67 -3.58 -2.04
N GLY A 58 -7.79 -4.51 -1.67
CA GLY A 58 -7.28 -5.56 -2.56
C GLY A 58 -6.37 -5.05 -3.68
N LYS A 59 -5.88 -3.81 -3.58
CA LYS A 59 -5.05 -3.16 -4.61
C LYS A 59 -3.55 -3.37 -4.41
N LEU A 60 -3.16 -3.95 -3.28
CA LEU A 60 -1.78 -4.05 -2.83
C LEU A 60 -1.59 -5.43 -2.19
N SER A 61 -0.51 -6.12 -2.53
CA SER A 61 -0.22 -7.45 -1.98
C SER A 61 0.36 -7.36 -0.57
N ILE A 62 0.31 -8.44 0.22
CA ILE A 62 0.92 -8.43 1.57
C ILE A 62 2.43 -8.13 1.53
N LYS A 63 3.12 -8.60 0.48
CA LYS A 63 4.53 -8.32 0.24
C LYS A 63 4.77 -6.82 0.03
N ASP A 64 3.93 -6.18 -0.78
CA ASP A 64 4.05 -4.75 -1.05
C ASP A 64 3.71 -3.92 0.19
N LEU A 65 2.77 -4.40 1.03
CA LEU A 65 2.39 -3.73 2.27
C LEU A 65 3.55 -3.75 3.25
N LYS A 66 4.18 -4.93 3.42
CA LYS A 66 5.37 -5.10 4.24
C LYS A 66 6.48 -4.15 3.78
N ASN A 67 6.80 -4.16 2.49
CA ASN A 67 7.86 -3.31 1.95
C ASN A 67 7.58 -1.82 2.17
N SER A 68 6.33 -1.39 2.03
CA SER A 68 5.94 -0.01 2.32
C SER A 68 6.14 0.34 3.80
N ILE A 69 5.74 -0.55 4.71
CA ILE A 69 5.89 -0.33 6.17
C ILE A 69 7.37 -0.28 6.56
N GLU A 70 8.19 -1.19 6.04
CA GLU A 70 9.64 -1.23 6.29
C GLU A 70 10.31 0.07 5.83
N ILE A 71 10.11 0.48 4.57
CA ILE A 71 10.74 1.68 4.01
C ILE A 71 10.30 2.93 4.77
N ASN A 72 9.00 3.10 5.01
CA ASN A 72 8.50 4.31 5.67
C ASN A 72 8.78 4.28 7.18
N GLY A 73 8.77 3.11 7.82
CA GLY A 73 9.06 2.94 9.25
C GLY A 73 10.51 3.19 9.58
N GLN A 74 11.45 2.70 8.76
CA GLN A 74 12.88 2.99 8.91
C GLN A 74 13.23 4.46 8.66
N ALA A 75 12.39 5.16 7.88
CA ALA A 75 12.56 6.60 7.62
C ALA A 75 12.02 7.50 8.74
N LEU A 76 11.31 6.94 9.73
CA LEU A 76 10.81 7.73 10.86
C LEU A 76 11.95 8.16 11.77
N GLU A 77 11.97 9.43 12.11
CA GLU A 77 12.98 10.04 12.98
C GLU A 77 12.52 10.03 14.45
N MET A 78 13.50 10.08 15.36
CA MET A 78 13.28 10.19 16.81
C MET A 78 12.40 9.09 17.44
N MET A 79 12.39 7.88 16.88
CA MET A 79 11.64 6.77 17.44
C MET A 79 12.26 6.26 18.75
N PRO A 80 11.48 6.17 19.86
CA PRO A 80 11.89 5.43 21.04
C PRO A 80 12.19 3.97 20.72
N TYR A 81 13.11 3.36 21.46
CA TYR A 81 13.54 1.98 21.24
C TYR A 81 12.37 0.99 21.26
N GLU A 82 11.37 1.25 22.11
CA GLU A 82 10.15 0.45 22.20
C GLU A 82 9.37 0.45 20.88
N LEU A 83 9.29 1.59 20.18
CA LEU A 83 8.61 1.68 18.89
C LEU A 83 9.40 1.00 17.76
N ILE A 84 10.73 1.02 17.83
CA ILE A 84 11.59 0.27 16.89
C ILE A 84 11.34 -1.23 17.06
N LYS A 85 11.29 -1.72 18.29
CA LYS A 85 10.99 -3.13 18.56
C LYS A 85 9.57 -3.52 18.12
N GLU A 86 8.59 -2.64 18.32
CA GLU A 86 7.23 -2.85 17.81
C GLU A 86 7.20 -2.91 16.26
N LEU A 87 8.05 -2.13 15.57
CA LEU A 87 8.20 -2.20 14.11
C LEU A 87 8.77 -3.56 13.67
N ASP A 88 9.82 -4.06 14.32
CA ASP A 88 10.38 -5.39 14.06
C ASP A 88 9.32 -6.50 14.26
N GLU A 89 8.48 -6.37 15.29
CA GLU A 89 7.39 -7.30 15.56
C GLU A 89 6.30 -7.24 14.46
N ILE A 90 5.97 -6.04 13.96
CA ILE A 90 5.07 -5.85 12.82
C ILE A 90 5.62 -6.56 11.59
N GLU A 91 6.89 -6.35 11.25
CA GLU A 91 7.54 -6.97 10.09
C GLU A 91 7.56 -8.50 10.20
N TYR A 92 7.84 -9.03 11.39
CA TYR A 92 7.77 -10.47 11.66
C TYR A 92 6.35 -11.01 11.42
N LYS A 93 5.32 -10.37 11.97
CA LYS A 93 3.92 -10.82 11.81
C LYS A 93 3.45 -10.76 10.36
N LEU A 94 3.85 -9.73 9.61
CA LEU A 94 3.56 -9.63 8.18
C LEU A 94 4.28 -10.71 7.38
N THR A 95 5.52 -11.04 7.76
CA THR A 95 6.28 -12.13 7.13
C THR A 95 5.60 -13.47 7.38
N VAL A 96 5.21 -13.77 8.61
CA VAL A 96 4.44 -14.99 8.92
C VAL A 96 3.19 -15.03 8.04
N SER A 97 2.42 -13.95 8.04
CA SER A 97 1.18 -13.84 7.26
C SER A 97 1.38 -14.00 5.75
N GLN A 98 2.55 -13.64 5.22
CA GLN A 98 2.89 -13.81 3.81
C GLN A 98 3.10 -15.29 3.42
N PHE A 99 3.56 -16.12 4.37
CA PHE A 99 3.89 -17.53 4.13
C PHE A 99 2.89 -18.50 4.77
N THR A 100 1.81 -18.01 5.40
CA THR A 100 0.81 -18.88 6.05
C THR A 100 -0.18 -19.54 5.07
N ASP A 101 -0.09 -19.22 3.77
CA ASP A 101 -0.92 -19.82 2.71
C ASP A 101 -0.71 -21.35 2.57
N GLU A 102 0.30 -21.92 3.24
CA GLU A 102 0.65 -23.36 3.14
C GLU A 102 -0.01 -24.25 4.22
N GLU A 103 -0.61 -23.71 5.29
CA GLU A 103 -1.02 -24.50 6.48
C GLU A 103 -2.49 -24.34 6.91
N GLU A 104 -3.40 -23.83 6.04
CA GLU A 104 -4.83 -23.58 6.37
C GLU A 104 -5.06 -22.78 7.67
N CYS A 105 -4.03 -22.09 8.16
CA CYS A 105 -4.11 -21.27 9.35
C CYS A 105 -4.35 -19.85 8.87
N PHE A 106 -5.59 -19.36 8.99
CA PHE A 106 -5.94 -18.00 8.58
C PHE A 106 -5.01 -17.00 9.29
N PRO A 107 -4.09 -16.31 8.57
CA PRO A 107 -3.26 -15.33 9.20
C PRO A 107 -4.18 -14.22 9.72
N ASN A 108 -4.04 -13.87 11.00
CA ASN A 108 -4.79 -12.77 11.62
C ASN A 108 -4.26 -11.42 11.14
N ILE A 109 -4.31 -11.20 9.82
CA ILE A 109 -3.82 -10.00 9.15
C ILE A 109 -4.55 -8.77 9.68
N GLU A 110 -5.84 -8.89 9.99
CA GLU A 110 -6.61 -7.79 10.57
C GLU A 110 -6.07 -7.39 11.95
N GLY A 111 -5.68 -8.35 12.79
CA GLY A 111 -4.99 -8.09 14.05
C GLY A 111 -3.65 -7.37 13.85
N VAL A 112 -2.90 -7.72 12.79
CA VAL A 112 -1.66 -7.01 12.44
C VAL A 112 -1.96 -5.58 11.99
N LEU A 113 -3.00 -5.35 11.17
CA LEU A 113 -3.40 -4.01 10.74
C LEU A 113 -3.84 -3.12 11.92
N ILE A 114 -4.58 -3.67 12.88
CA ILE A 114 -4.96 -2.97 14.12
C ILE A 114 -3.72 -2.61 14.92
N PHE A 115 -2.76 -3.53 15.03
CA PHE A 115 -1.51 -3.29 15.74
C PHE A 115 -0.69 -2.17 15.07
N ILE A 116 -0.57 -2.17 13.74
CA ILE A 116 0.10 -1.10 12.99
C ILE A 116 -0.57 0.25 13.25
N LYS A 117 -1.91 0.32 13.21
CA LYS A 117 -2.62 1.57 13.52
C LYS A 117 -2.37 2.06 14.93
N SER A 118 -2.37 1.16 15.91
CA SER A 118 -2.01 1.49 17.30
C SER A 118 -0.59 2.02 17.40
N TRP A 119 0.37 1.36 16.76
CA TRP A 119 1.77 1.79 16.69
C TRP A 119 1.91 3.19 16.08
N LEU A 120 1.23 3.48 14.95
CA LEU A 120 1.23 4.81 14.31
C LEU A 120 0.76 5.92 15.25
N THR A 121 -0.18 5.65 16.17
CA THR A 121 -0.63 6.67 17.14
C THR A 121 0.44 7.05 18.16
N LYS A 122 1.41 6.16 18.41
CA LYS A 122 2.52 6.39 19.34
C LYS A 122 3.71 7.08 18.68
N VAL A 123 3.83 7.00 17.35
CA VAL A 123 4.92 7.62 16.60
C VAL A 123 4.88 9.15 16.80
N PRO A 124 5.98 9.75 17.29
CA PRO A 124 6.07 11.19 17.49
C PRO A 124 5.83 11.95 16.19
N ILE A 125 5.00 12.98 16.26
CA ILE A 125 4.89 13.99 15.21
C ILE A 125 5.96 15.01 15.58
N GLU A 126 6.98 15.20 14.73
CA GLU A 126 7.97 16.25 14.98
C GLU A 126 7.24 17.59 15.15
N ASN A 127 7.45 18.23 16.29
CA ASN A 127 6.99 19.60 16.50
C ASN A 127 7.93 20.51 15.71
N VAL A 128 7.40 21.10 14.64
CA VAL A 128 8.00 22.29 14.00
C VAL A 128 8.03 23.45 15.00
#